data_AF-A0A7J9I660-F1
#
_entry.id   AF-A0A7J9I660-F1
#
_cell.length_a   1.000
_cell.length_b   1.000
_cell.length_c   1.000
_cell.angle_alpha   90.00
_cell.angle_beta   90.00
_cell.angle_gamma   90.00
#
_symmetry.space_group_name_H-M   'P 1'
#
loop_
_entity.id
_entity.type
_entity.pdbx_description
1 polymer ?
#
loop_
_entity_poly.entity_id
_entity_poly.type
_entity_poly.pdbx_seq_one_letter_code
_entity_poly.pdbx_strand_id
1 'polypeptide(L)'
;MDKMKLAKWGEKLKTGGAQMSRMVSGKMKEILQGPTPESKLVDEATLETLEEPNWGMNMRICSMINSEEFNGTEIVRAIKKKISGKNAGSQRLSLDLLEACTVNCEKVASEVASEKVLEEMVKMIQNPQTYHQNREKALDLIRAWGQSDDLAYLPVFHQTYMLELERKKRTTASG
;
A
#
# COMPACT_ATOMS: atom_id res chain seq x y z
N MET A 1 -19.00 49.71 -27.05
CA MET A 1 -18.42 48.98 -25.90
C MET A 1 -19.28 47.75 -25.69
N ASP A 2 -18.84 46.62 -26.24
CA ASP A 2 -19.73 45.53 -26.66
C ASP A 2 -20.21 44.67 -25.48
N LYS A 3 -21.53 44.65 -25.27
CA LYS A 3 -22.21 43.76 -24.29
C LYS A 3 -21.86 42.28 -24.49
N MET A 4 -21.45 41.87 -25.69
CA MET A 4 -20.97 40.52 -26.00
C MET A 4 -19.63 40.18 -25.31
N LYS A 5 -18.75 41.15 -25.04
CA LYS A 5 -17.47 40.89 -24.37
C LYS A 5 -17.64 40.60 -22.88
N LEU A 6 -18.63 41.23 -22.24
CA LEU A 6 -18.98 41.00 -20.82
C LEU A 6 -19.63 39.64 -20.58
N ALA A 7 -20.52 39.21 -21.48
CA ALA A 7 -21.14 37.87 -21.39
C ALA A 7 -20.10 36.75 -21.50
N LYS A 8 -19.14 36.90 -22.43
CA LYS A 8 -18.07 35.92 -22.65
C LYS A 8 -17.06 35.84 -21.48
N TRP A 9 -16.87 36.94 -20.74
CA TRP A 9 -16.04 36.95 -19.54
C TRP A 9 -16.76 36.32 -18.33
N GLY A 10 -18.07 36.55 -18.21
CA GLY A 10 -18.91 35.95 -17.16
C GLY A 10 -19.05 34.42 -17.28
N GLU A 11 -19.13 33.87 -18.49
CA GLU A 11 -19.15 32.41 -18.71
C GLU A 11 -17.79 31.74 -18.43
N LYS A 12 -16.67 32.44 -18.72
CA LYS A 12 -15.32 31.96 -18.44
C LYS A 12 -15.02 31.86 -16.94
N LEU A 13 -15.65 32.70 -16.11
CA LEU A 13 -15.50 32.65 -14.65
C LEU A 13 -16.33 31.52 -14.01
N LYS A 14 -17.52 31.21 -14.54
CA LYS A 14 -18.37 30.11 -14.04
C LYS A 14 -17.77 28.73 -14.32
N THR A 15 -17.04 28.58 -15.43
CA THR A 15 -16.37 27.33 -15.80
C THR A 15 -15.03 27.11 -15.06
N GLY A 16 -14.36 28.17 -14.60
CA GLY A 16 -13.13 28.06 -13.81
C GLY A 16 -13.34 27.57 -12.37
N GLY A 17 -14.44 27.97 -11.72
CA GLY A 17 -14.72 27.61 -10.32
C GLY A 17 -15.11 26.15 -10.11
N ALA A 18 -15.85 25.55 -11.04
CA ALA A 18 -16.31 24.16 -10.94
C ALA A 18 -15.20 23.13 -11.22
N GLN A 19 -14.17 23.50 -12.00
CA GLN A 19 -13.02 22.62 -12.28
C GLN A 19 -11.98 22.63 -11.15
N MET A 20 -11.75 23.77 -10.48
CA MET A 20 -10.83 23.78 -9.32
C MET A 20 -11.37 22.99 -8.12
N SER A 21 -12.69 22.92 -7.93
CA SER A 21 -13.30 22.07 -6.89
C SER A 21 -13.08 20.56 -7.15
N ARG A 22 -12.95 20.16 -8.42
CA ARG A 22 -12.68 18.77 -8.83
C ARG A 22 -11.19 18.41 -8.87
N MET A 23 -10.31 19.43 -8.87
CA MET A 23 -8.85 19.29 -8.90
C MET A 23 -8.18 19.33 -7.52
N VAL A 24 -8.93 19.29 -6.42
CA VAL A 24 -8.40 18.75 -5.16
C VAL A 24 -8.31 17.23 -5.35
N SER A 25 -7.33 16.83 -6.17
CA SER A 25 -6.99 15.46 -6.54
C SER A 25 -6.93 14.59 -5.29
N GLY A 26 -7.40 13.34 -5.34
CA GLY A 26 -7.50 12.44 -4.17
C GLY A 26 -6.26 12.43 -3.26
N LYS A 27 -5.08 12.68 -3.84
CA LYS A 27 -3.81 12.92 -3.15
C LYS A 27 -3.84 14.05 -2.11
N MET A 28 -4.47 15.19 -2.40
CA MET A 28 -4.63 16.29 -1.44
C MET A 28 -5.65 15.98 -0.36
N LYS A 29 -6.70 15.20 -0.65
CA LYS A 29 -7.65 14.73 0.39
C LYS A 29 -6.96 13.82 1.40
N GLU A 30 -6.08 12.91 0.95
CA GLU A 30 -5.26 12.07 1.82
C GLU A 30 -4.26 12.88 2.67
N ILE A 31 -3.76 14.01 2.17
CA ILE A 31 -2.82 14.89 2.88
C ILE A 31 -3.52 15.74 3.97
N LEU A 32 -4.82 16.00 3.81
CA LEU A 32 -5.62 16.82 4.75
C LEU A 32 -6.42 16.01 5.77
N GLN A 33 -6.60 14.71 5.56
CA GLN A 33 -7.23 13.83 6.55
C GLN A 33 -6.21 13.47 7.63
N GLY A 34 -6.50 13.87 8.87
CA GLY A 34 -5.72 13.47 10.04
C GLY A 34 -5.67 11.94 10.22
N PRO A 35 -4.81 11.43 11.11
CA PRO A 35 -4.59 9.99 11.26
C PRO A 35 -5.90 9.26 11.60
N THR A 36 -6.25 8.26 10.80
CA THR A 36 -7.43 7.42 10.99
C THR A 36 -7.23 6.48 12.18
N PRO A 37 -8.30 5.95 12.81
CA PRO A 37 -8.17 4.90 13.82
C PRO A 37 -7.35 3.70 13.32
N GLU A 38 -7.54 3.30 12.07
CA GLU A 38 -6.79 2.23 11.41
C GLU A 38 -5.31 2.58 11.31
N SER A 39 -4.97 3.80 10.89
CA SER A 39 -3.58 4.21 10.76
C SER A 39 -2.87 4.24 12.10
N LYS A 40 -3.54 4.69 13.16
CA LYS A 40 -2.99 4.70 14.52
C LYS A 40 -2.70 3.29 15.02
N LEU A 41 -3.60 2.35 14.78
CA LEU A 41 -3.40 0.96 15.20
C LEU A 41 -2.26 0.31 14.40
N VAL A 42 -2.12 0.63 13.11
CA VAL A 42 -0.94 0.19 12.33
C VAL A 42 0.34 0.85 12.85
N ASP A 43 0.31 2.14 13.20
CA ASP A 43 1.46 2.85 13.78
C ASP A 43 1.93 2.19 15.07
N GLU A 44 1.01 1.87 15.98
CA GLU A 44 1.28 1.20 17.25
C GLU A 44 1.80 -0.24 17.06
N ALA A 45 1.25 -1.00 16.10
CA ALA A 45 1.68 -2.38 15.81
C ALA A 45 3.07 -2.45 15.14
N THR A 46 3.53 -1.33 14.56
CA THR A 46 4.76 -1.25 13.77
C THR A 46 5.72 -0.16 14.30
N LEU A 47 5.67 0.11 15.61
CA LEU A 47 6.57 1.06 16.27
C LEU A 47 8.01 0.62 16.10
N GLU A 48 8.88 1.58 15.76
CA GLU A 48 10.31 1.33 15.56
C GLU A 48 11.06 0.86 16.81
N THR A 49 10.45 1.04 17.98
CA THR A 49 10.97 0.58 19.28
C THR A 49 10.66 -0.89 19.57
N LEU A 50 9.84 -1.55 18.75
CA LEU A 50 9.52 -2.97 18.92
C LEU A 50 10.61 -3.85 18.30
N GLU A 51 11.15 -4.78 19.10
CA GLU A 51 12.14 -5.75 18.63
C GLU A 51 11.52 -6.91 17.86
N GLU A 52 10.25 -7.23 18.14
CA GLU A 52 9.52 -8.35 17.55
C GLU A 52 8.07 -7.96 17.22
N PRO A 53 7.38 -8.71 16.33
CA PRO A 53 5.98 -8.49 16.03
C PRO A 53 5.11 -8.59 17.28
N ASN A 54 4.25 -7.60 17.51
CA ASN A 54 3.22 -7.68 18.54
C ASN A 54 2.06 -8.54 18.00
N TRP A 55 2.19 -9.87 18.09
CA TRP A 55 1.19 -10.81 17.55
C TRP A 55 -0.20 -10.60 18.15
N GLY A 56 -0.30 -10.24 19.43
CA GLY A 56 -1.60 -9.92 20.05
C GLY A 56 -2.28 -8.75 19.34
N MET A 57 -1.51 -7.72 18.98
CA MET A 57 -2.01 -6.58 18.24
C MET A 57 -2.30 -6.89 16.77
N ASN A 58 -1.45 -7.65 16.10
CA ASN A 58 -1.67 -8.08 14.72
C ASN A 58 -2.95 -8.91 14.59
N MET A 59 -3.19 -9.84 15.53
CA MET A 59 -4.41 -10.66 15.56
C MET A 59 -5.64 -9.83 15.91
N ARG A 60 -5.50 -8.81 16.79
CA ARG A 60 -6.58 -7.85 17.03
C ARG A 60 -6.95 -7.07 15.78
N ILE A 61 -5.97 -6.60 15.00
CA ILE A 61 -6.21 -5.94 13.71
C ILE A 61 -6.96 -6.88 12.77
N CYS A 62 -6.53 -8.13 12.63
CA CYS A 62 -7.21 -9.13 11.79
C CYS A 62 -8.66 -9.35 12.24
N SER A 63 -8.89 -9.46 13.56
CA SER A 63 -10.23 -9.60 14.12
C SER A 63 -11.12 -8.40 13.78
N MET A 64 -10.60 -7.17 13.88
CA MET A 64 -11.35 -5.94 13.58
C MET A 64 -11.68 -5.81 12.08
N ILE A 65 -10.79 -6.28 11.19
CA ILE A 65 -11.07 -6.36 9.75
C ILE A 65 -12.19 -7.37 9.49
N ASN A 66 -12.09 -8.56 10.09
CA ASN A 66 -13.06 -9.64 9.87
C ASN A 66 -14.44 -9.34 10.47
N SER A 67 -14.52 -8.54 11.54
CA SER A 67 -15.78 -8.05 12.09
C SER A 67 -16.32 -6.80 11.41
N GLU A 68 -15.64 -6.32 10.35
CA GLU A 68 -15.95 -5.09 9.63
C GLU A 68 -15.97 -3.82 10.51
N GLU A 69 -15.33 -3.89 11.68
CA GLU A 69 -15.10 -2.72 12.53
C GLU A 69 -14.11 -1.77 11.85
N PHE A 70 -13.07 -2.33 11.23
CA PHE A 70 -12.05 -1.61 10.48
C PHE A 70 -12.14 -1.88 8.99
N ASN A 71 -11.91 -0.83 8.20
CA ASN A 71 -11.84 -0.97 6.75
C ASN A 71 -10.50 -1.58 6.33
N GLY A 72 -10.53 -2.77 5.72
CA GLY A 72 -9.35 -3.48 5.22
C GLY A 72 -8.51 -2.63 4.25
N THR A 73 -9.12 -1.83 3.38
CA THR A 73 -8.42 -0.93 2.46
C THR A 73 -7.61 0.13 3.23
N GLU A 74 -8.17 0.70 4.31
CA GLU A 74 -7.46 1.71 5.12
C GLU A 74 -6.30 1.10 5.90
N ILE A 75 -6.45 -0.13 6.42
CA ILE A 75 -5.34 -0.88 7.03
C ILE A 75 -4.24 -1.14 6.00
N VAL A 76 -4.59 -1.62 4.80
CA VAL A 76 -3.61 -1.91 3.75
C VAL A 76 -2.91 -0.63 3.29
N ARG A 77 -3.62 0.51 3.17
CA ARG A 77 -3.01 1.82 2.87
C ARG A 77 -2.01 2.25 3.95
N ALA A 78 -2.36 2.08 5.23
CA ALA A 78 -1.48 2.40 6.34
C ALA A 78 -0.22 1.51 6.33
N ILE A 79 -0.38 0.20 6.12
CA ILE A 79 0.73 -0.74 5.97
C ILE A 79 1.62 -0.36 4.78
N LYS A 80 1.03 -0.03 3.62
CA LYS A 80 1.76 0.42 2.43
C LYS A 80 2.62 1.65 2.73
N LYS A 81 2.10 2.62 3.48
CA LYS A 81 2.86 3.81 3.90
C LYS A 81 4.09 3.44 4.75
N LYS A 82 3.99 2.41 5.61
CA LYS A 82 5.12 1.90 6.39
C LYS A 82 6.17 1.23 5.51
N ILE A 83 5.74 0.40 4.56
CA ILE A 83 6.60 -0.26 3.56
C ILE A 83 7.38 0.77 2.74
N SER A 84 6.71 1.82 2.24
CA SER A 84 7.34 2.93 1.50
C SER A 84 8.20 3.87 2.37
N GLY A 85 8.19 3.70 3.69
CA GLY A 85 8.96 4.49 4.63
C GLY A 85 10.46 4.21 4.59
N LYS A 86 11.22 4.81 5.52
CA LYS A 86 12.68 4.63 5.64
C LYS A 86 13.11 3.86 6.89
N ASN A 87 12.23 3.74 7.89
CA ASN A 87 12.57 3.07 9.14
C ASN A 87 12.54 1.54 8.92
N ALA A 88 13.70 0.89 9.08
CA ALA A 88 13.85 -0.53 8.82
C ALA A 88 13.02 -1.42 9.77
N GLY A 89 12.91 -1.05 11.04
CA GLY A 89 12.11 -1.78 12.03
C GLY A 89 10.62 -1.72 11.69
N SER A 90 10.12 -0.52 11.40
CA SER A 90 8.73 -0.30 11.00
C SER A 90 8.37 -1.00 9.68
N GLN A 91 9.27 -0.98 8.69
CA GLN A 91 9.12 -1.77 7.46
C GLN A 91 8.99 -3.27 7.74
N ARG A 92 9.91 -3.84 8.53
CA ARG A 92 9.89 -5.27 8.89
C ARG A 92 8.57 -5.65 9.55
N LEU A 93 8.20 -4.94 10.61
CA LEU A 93 6.97 -5.20 11.36
C LEU A 93 5.72 -5.01 10.50
N SER A 94 5.75 -4.08 9.55
CA SER A 94 4.66 -3.90 8.59
C SER A 94 4.53 -5.03 7.58
N LEU A 95 5.63 -5.69 7.20
CA LEU A 95 5.61 -6.88 6.35
C LEU A 95 5.05 -8.09 7.12
N ASP A 96 5.39 -8.23 8.40
CA ASP A 96 4.83 -9.29 9.27
C ASP A 96 3.32 -9.08 9.52
N LEU A 97 2.90 -7.83 9.74
CA LEU A 97 1.47 -7.48 9.85
C LEU A 97 0.73 -7.73 8.53
N LEU A 98 1.35 -7.39 7.39
CA LEU A 98 0.76 -7.62 6.06
C LEU A 98 0.53 -9.12 5.82
N GLU A 99 1.54 -9.95 6.12
CA GLU A 99 1.46 -11.41 6.04
C GLU A 99 0.30 -11.92 6.90
N ALA A 100 0.25 -11.52 8.17
CA ALA A 100 -0.82 -11.88 9.09
C ALA A 100 -2.20 -11.53 8.54
N CYS A 101 -2.39 -10.30 8.05
CA CYS A 101 -3.66 -9.87 7.48
C CYS A 101 -4.03 -10.66 6.23
N THR A 102 -3.09 -10.95 5.31
CA THR A 102 -3.38 -11.73 4.10
C THR A 102 -3.73 -13.18 4.37
N VAL A 103 -3.19 -13.78 5.43
CA VAL A 103 -3.48 -15.17 5.82
C VAL A 103 -4.81 -15.27 6.57
N ASN A 104 -5.16 -14.27 7.38
CA ASN A 104 -6.29 -14.36 8.32
C ASN A 104 -7.54 -13.60 7.87
N CYS A 105 -7.46 -12.78 6.80
CA CYS A 105 -8.57 -11.93 6.37
C CYS A 105 -8.82 -12.12 4.86
N GLU A 106 -9.95 -12.74 4.50
CA GLU A 106 -10.30 -13.12 3.12
C GLU A 106 -10.22 -11.95 2.12
N LYS A 107 -10.67 -10.75 2.54
CA LYS A 107 -10.71 -9.57 1.68
C LYS A 107 -9.34 -8.88 1.50
N VAL A 108 -8.36 -9.15 2.37
CA VAL A 108 -7.11 -8.36 2.38
C VAL A 108 -6.27 -8.60 1.13
N ALA A 109 -6.23 -9.82 0.58
CA ALA A 109 -5.46 -10.07 -0.64
C ALA A 109 -5.94 -9.22 -1.83
N SER A 110 -7.25 -9.02 -1.98
CA SER A 110 -7.79 -8.11 -3.01
C SER A 110 -7.44 -6.64 -2.74
N GLU A 111 -7.38 -6.22 -1.48
CA GLU A 111 -6.96 -4.87 -1.12
C GLU A 111 -5.46 -4.64 -1.39
N VAL A 112 -4.61 -5.64 -1.15
CA VAL A 112 -3.18 -5.60 -1.49
C VAL A 112 -2.98 -5.37 -2.98
N ALA A 113 -3.78 -6.04 -3.81
CA ALA A 113 -3.79 -5.86 -5.26
C ALA A 113 -4.32 -4.47 -5.66
N SER A 114 -5.47 -4.05 -5.13
CA SER A 114 -6.13 -2.79 -5.50
C SER A 114 -5.29 -1.57 -5.11
N GLU A 115 -4.65 -1.61 -3.94
CA GLU A 115 -3.81 -0.53 -3.41
C GLU A 115 -2.38 -0.54 -3.94
N LYS A 116 -2.06 -1.45 -4.86
CA LYS A 116 -0.75 -1.55 -5.53
C LYS A 116 0.40 -1.75 -4.54
N VAL A 117 0.19 -2.50 -3.47
CA VAL A 117 1.22 -2.76 -2.45
C VAL A 117 2.42 -3.50 -3.05
N LEU A 118 2.17 -4.42 -3.98
CA LEU A 118 3.20 -5.16 -4.71
C LEU A 118 4.19 -4.22 -5.43
N GLU A 119 3.73 -3.08 -5.96
CA GLU A 119 4.61 -2.10 -6.61
C GLU A 119 5.61 -1.48 -5.61
N GLU A 120 5.15 -1.18 -4.38
CA GLU A 120 6.01 -0.65 -3.31
C GLU A 120 6.97 -1.71 -2.76
N MET A 121 6.54 -2.97 -2.66
CA MET A 121 7.41 -4.09 -2.29
C MET A 121 8.50 -4.33 -3.35
N VAL A 122 8.17 -4.27 -4.64
CA VAL A 122 9.17 -4.36 -5.72
C VAL A 122 10.19 -3.22 -5.65
N LYS A 123 9.73 -1.98 -5.39
CA LYS A 123 10.65 -0.84 -5.15
C LYS A 123 11.55 -1.07 -3.94
N MET A 124 10.99 -1.62 -2.85
CA MET A 124 11.74 -1.97 -1.65
C MET A 124 12.84 -2.99 -1.95
N ILE A 125 12.52 -4.07 -2.68
CA ILE A 125 13.45 -5.14 -3.09
C ILE A 125 14.59 -4.57 -3.94
N GLN A 126 14.26 -3.67 -4.88
CA GLN A 126 15.23 -3.09 -5.81
C GLN A 126 16.10 -1.99 -5.20
N ASN A 127 15.69 -1.42 -4.06
CA ASN A 127 16.44 -0.35 -3.41
C ASN A 127 17.63 -0.91 -2.62
N PRO A 128 18.89 -0.62 -3.01
CA PRO A 128 20.07 -1.12 -2.31
C PRO A 128 20.21 -0.59 -0.87
N GLN A 129 19.55 0.53 -0.55
CA GLN A 129 19.57 1.14 0.78
C GLN A 129 18.55 0.49 1.73
N THR A 130 17.62 -0.32 1.22
CA THR A 130 16.72 -1.09 2.07
C THR A 130 17.52 -2.15 2.81
N TYR A 131 17.21 -2.33 4.10
CA TYR A 131 17.80 -3.39 4.90
C TYR A 131 17.62 -4.77 4.25
N HIS A 132 18.67 -5.60 4.25
CA HIS A 132 18.70 -6.86 3.50
C HIS A 132 17.54 -7.78 3.88
N GLN A 133 17.31 -7.98 5.18
CA GLN A 133 16.27 -8.87 5.68
C GLN A 133 14.86 -8.43 5.24
N ASN A 134 14.62 -7.12 5.12
CA ASN A 134 13.34 -6.60 4.64
C ASN A 134 13.13 -6.90 3.15
N ARG A 135 14.19 -6.80 2.34
CA ARG A 135 14.14 -7.18 0.91
C ARG A 135 13.87 -8.66 0.74
N GLU A 136 14.51 -9.51 1.54
CA GLU A 136 14.28 -10.96 1.52
C GLU A 136 12.84 -11.30 1.92
N LYS A 137 12.36 -10.77 3.06
CA LYS A 137 10.99 -11.00 3.52
C LYS A 137 9.96 -10.56 2.48
N ALA A 138 10.15 -9.39 1.86
CA ALA A 138 9.26 -8.93 0.79
C ALA A 138 9.29 -9.86 -0.44
N LEU A 139 10.47 -10.35 -0.84
CA LEU A 139 10.61 -11.29 -1.94
C LEU A 139 9.96 -12.65 -1.63
N ASP A 140 10.10 -13.13 -0.40
CA ASP A 140 9.50 -14.40 0.04
C ASP A 140 7.97 -14.30 0.09
N LEU A 141 7.41 -13.18 0.53
CA LEU A 141 5.96 -12.93 0.44
C LEU A 141 5.46 -12.90 -1.00
N ILE A 142 6.14 -12.18 -1.90
CA ILE A 142 5.78 -12.14 -3.32
C ILE A 142 5.84 -13.55 -3.94
N ARG A 143 6.86 -14.34 -3.58
CA ARG A 143 6.98 -15.73 -4.02
C ARG A 143 5.82 -16.58 -3.50
N ALA A 144 5.54 -16.52 -2.19
CA ALA A 144 4.47 -17.29 -1.57
C ALA A 144 3.10 -16.96 -2.20
N TRP A 145 2.78 -15.68 -2.36
CA TRP A 145 1.52 -15.28 -2.99
C TRP A 145 1.45 -15.61 -4.48
N GLY A 146 2.55 -15.43 -5.22
CA GLY A 146 2.58 -15.72 -6.66
C GLY A 146 2.54 -17.21 -7.02
N GLN A 147 2.79 -18.09 -6.04
CA GLN A 147 2.70 -19.55 -6.17
C GLN A 147 1.48 -20.13 -5.46
N SER A 148 0.65 -19.31 -4.80
CA SER A 148 -0.51 -19.77 -4.06
C SER A 148 -1.69 -20.02 -5.00
N ASP A 149 -2.26 -21.23 -4.94
CA ASP A 149 -3.50 -21.56 -5.65
C ASP A 149 -4.69 -20.76 -5.12
N ASP A 150 -4.71 -20.48 -3.81
CA ASP A 150 -5.76 -19.69 -3.16
C ASP A 150 -5.82 -18.26 -3.70
N LEU A 151 -4.69 -17.72 -4.18
CA LEU A 151 -4.61 -16.35 -4.73
C LEU A 151 -4.60 -16.32 -6.26
N ALA A 152 -4.80 -17.45 -6.94
CA ALA A 152 -4.76 -17.53 -8.40
C ALA A 152 -5.81 -16.64 -9.09
N TYR A 153 -6.91 -16.30 -8.40
CA TYR A 153 -7.93 -15.37 -8.86
C TYR A 153 -7.44 -13.91 -8.95
N LEU A 154 -6.30 -13.58 -8.34
CA LEU A 154 -5.64 -12.28 -8.37
C LEU A 154 -4.33 -12.40 -9.18
N PRO A 155 -4.37 -12.37 -10.52
CA PRO A 155 -3.23 -12.68 -11.38
C PRO A 155 -2.02 -11.75 -11.18
N VAL A 156 -2.22 -10.58 -10.58
CA VAL A 156 -1.16 -9.62 -10.26
C VAL A 156 -0.07 -10.22 -9.34
N PHE A 157 -0.43 -11.12 -8.42
CA PHE A 157 0.56 -11.77 -7.56
C PHE A 157 1.49 -12.65 -8.38
N HIS A 158 0.92 -13.54 -9.21
CA HIS A 158 1.69 -14.42 -10.08
C HIS A 158 2.55 -13.63 -11.08
N GLN A 159 1.97 -12.62 -11.74
CA GLN A 159 2.70 -11.76 -12.68
C GLN A 159 3.88 -11.06 -12.02
N THR A 160 3.69 -10.50 -10.81
CA THR A 160 4.77 -9.83 -10.07
C THR A 160 5.89 -10.80 -9.73
N TYR A 161 5.55 -12.00 -9.25
CA TYR A 161 6.53 -13.05 -8.96
C TYR A 161 7.35 -13.45 -10.20
N MET A 162 6.69 -13.66 -11.35
CA MET A 162 7.36 -14.02 -12.59
C MET A 162 8.34 -12.94 -13.05
N LEU A 163 7.97 -11.66 -12.93
CA LEU A 163 8.86 -10.54 -13.26
C LEU A 163 10.11 -10.50 -12.36
N GLU A 164 9.98 -10.81 -11.06
CA GLU A 164 11.12 -10.90 -10.16
C GLU A 164 12.03 -12.10 -10.48
N LEU A 165 11.47 -13.25 -10.88
CA LEU A 165 12.27 -14.38 -11.35
C LEU A 165 13.09 -14.04 -12.60
N GLU A 166 12.48 -13.38 -13.58
CA GLU A 166 13.19 -12.93 -14.78
C GLU A 166 14.30 -11.94 -14.47
N ARG A 167 14.06 -11.01 -13.54
CA ARG A 167 15.09 -10.07 -13.06
C ARG A 167 16.28 -10.83 -12.46
N LYS A 168 16.03 -11.81 -11.59
CA LYS A 168 17.08 -12.63 -10.98
C LYS A 168 17.89 -13.41 -12.02
N LYS A 169 17.24 -13.95 -13.06
CA LYS A 169 17.94 -14.65 -14.16
C LYS A 169 18.86 -13.70 -14.93
N ARG A 170 18.41 -12.47 -15.22
CA ARG A 170 19.21 -11.46 -15.92
C ARG A 170 20.43 -11.03 -15.11
N THR A 171 20.30 -10.86 -13.79
CA THR A 171 21.45 -10.49 -12.95
C THR A 171 22.47 -11.61 -12.85
N THR A 172 22.04 -12.88 -12.78
CA THR A 172 22.96 -14.03 -12.77
C THR A 172 23.64 -14.30 -14.11
N ALA A 173 23.03 -13.90 -15.23
CA ALA A 173 23.62 -14.07 -16.56
C ALA A 173 24.61 -12.96 -16.94
N SER A 174 24.66 -11.86 -16.17
CA SER A 174 25.48 -10.68 -16.47
C SER A 174 26.75 -10.58 -15.61
N GLY A 175 26.99 -11.53 -14.70
CA GLY A 175 28.14 -11.60 -13.80
C GLY A 175 28.91 -12.89 -13.99
#